data_AF-A0A9D1V983-F1
#
_entry.id   AF-A0A9D1V983-F1
#
_cell.length_a   1.000
_cell.length_b   1.000
_cell.length_c   1.000
_cell.angle_alpha   90.00
_cell.angle_beta   90.00
_cell.angle_gamma   90.00
#
_symmetry.space_group_name_H-M   'P 1'
#
loop_
_entity.id
_entity.type
_entity.pdbx_description
1 polymer ?
#
loop_
_entity_poly.entity_id
_entity_poly.type
_entity_poly.pdbx_seq_one_letter_code
_entity_poly.pdbx_strand_id
1 'polypeptide(L)'
;MQKQKEKRERAGLRRLLVLALSFLKIGLFTFGGGYAMIALIQKEFVAKKKWVGEEEFLDMVAIAESTPGPLAINSATYIGYKAGGVWGAAVSTLCVCIPAFLIIYLISLFFDAFLQLTLVNYAFKGIQVAVVFLILNAGWKMLKQMKKNAFNLILFCGVFGCLVGFSVFAVDFSTLFYILICGACGLAVYLTVLVAKRRKARSEPTMQGNAALSEKTKDVPEKTEQNGSVEEETDASRQGEPQKGERTPEKEGESK
;
A
#
# COMPACT_ATOMS: atom_id res chain seq x y z
N MET A 1 21.71 -10.44 42.45
CA MET A 1 20.97 -10.96 41.27
C MET A 1 19.45 -10.77 41.37
N GLN A 2 18.80 -11.02 42.51
CA GLN A 2 17.34 -10.86 42.67
C GLN A 2 16.80 -9.45 42.35
N LYS A 3 17.45 -8.38 42.82
CA LYS A 3 17.04 -6.98 42.53
C LYS A 3 17.06 -6.61 41.03
N GLN A 4 17.96 -7.20 40.24
CA GLN A 4 17.99 -6.94 38.79
C GLN A 4 16.89 -7.70 38.04
N LYS A 5 16.52 -8.90 38.53
CA LYS A 5 15.40 -9.69 37.99
C LYS A 5 14.07 -8.95 38.20
N GLU A 6 13.79 -8.49 39.42
CA GLU A 6 12.61 -7.67 39.72
C GLU A 6 12.53 -6.39 38.86
N LYS A 7 13.66 -5.70 38.66
CA LYS A 7 13.69 -4.44 37.91
C LYS A 7 13.37 -4.66 36.42
N ARG A 8 13.85 -5.77 35.83
CA ARG A 8 13.49 -6.19 34.47
C ARG A 8 12.02 -6.58 34.36
N GLU A 9 11.50 -7.29 35.35
CA GLU A 9 10.11 -7.76 35.38
C GLU A 9 9.13 -6.58 35.47
N ARG A 10 9.39 -5.61 36.36
CA ARG A 10 8.61 -4.37 36.46
C ARG A 10 8.67 -3.53 35.17
N ALA A 11 9.82 -3.52 34.49
CA ALA A 11 9.95 -2.80 33.22
C ALA A 11 9.12 -3.46 32.09
N GLY A 12 9.07 -4.80 32.05
CA GLY A 12 8.23 -5.55 31.13
C GLY A 12 6.73 -5.29 31.38
N LEU A 13 6.30 -5.37 32.64
CA LEU A 13 4.91 -5.15 33.00
C LEU A 13 4.43 -3.72 32.67
N ARG A 14 5.30 -2.71 32.91
CA ARG A 14 5.03 -1.33 32.51
C ARG A 14 4.85 -1.19 31.00
N ARG A 15 5.67 -1.87 30.18
CA ARG A 15 5.50 -1.85 28.72
C ARG A 15 4.17 -2.48 28.29
N LEU A 16 3.79 -3.61 28.88
CA LEU A 16 2.51 -4.26 28.60
C LEU A 16 1.33 -3.38 28.97
N LEU A 17 1.37 -2.69 30.11
CA LEU A 17 0.35 -1.73 30.51
C LEU A 17 0.25 -0.54 29.54
N VAL A 18 1.39 -0.03 29.08
CA VAL A 18 1.42 1.05 28.08
C VAL A 18 0.80 0.57 26.76
N LEU A 19 1.13 -0.64 26.31
CA LEU A 19 0.53 -1.25 25.11
C LEU A 19 -0.99 -1.41 25.27
N ALA A 20 -1.43 -2.00 26.39
CA ALA A 20 -2.83 -2.20 26.71
C ALA A 20 -3.61 -0.88 26.64
N LEU A 21 -3.14 0.16 27.34
CA LEU A 21 -3.81 1.47 27.37
C LEU A 21 -3.77 2.19 26.03
N SER A 22 -2.68 2.06 25.27
CA SER A 22 -2.59 2.66 23.92
C SER A 22 -3.57 1.98 22.96
N PHE A 23 -3.62 0.65 22.91
CA PHE A 23 -4.53 -0.06 22.00
C PHE A 23 -5.99 0.00 22.45
N LEU A 24 -6.27 0.06 23.75
CA LEU A 24 -7.62 0.32 24.26
C LEU A 24 -8.12 1.70 23.83
N LYS A 25 -7.27 2.72 23.89
CA LYS A 25 -7.60 4.06 23.39
C LYS A 25 -7.80 4.04 21.87
N ILE A 26 -6.92 3.40 21.12
CA ILE A 26 -7.06 3.30 19.67
C ILE A 26 -8.38 2.60 19.32
N GLY A 27 -8.72 1.49 19.99
CA GLY A 27 -9.98 0.78 19.79
C GLY A 27 -11.22 1.62 20.12
N LEU A 28 -11.15 2.50 21.12
CA LEU A 28 -12.25 3.38 21.52
C LEU A 28 -12.39 4.63 20.64
N PHE A 29 -11.29 5.16 20.12
CA PHE A 29 -11.24 6.45 19.41
C PHE A 29 -11.05 6.33 17.89
N THR A 30 -11.14 5.13 17.32
CA THR A 30 -11.10 4.95 15.86
C THR A 30 -12.44 5.33 15.25
N PHE A 31 -12.54 6.56 14.77
CA PHE A 31 -13.69 7.05 13.99
C PHE A 31 -13.29 7.20 12.51
N GLY A 32 -14.02 6.57 11.59
CA GLY A 32 -13.77 6.70 10.14
C GLY A 32 -13.04 5.54 9.46
N GLY A 33 -13.01 4.34 10.06
CA GLY A 33 -12.52 3.11 9.42
C GLY A 33 -11.02 2.82 9.59
N GLY A 34 -10.51 1.85 8.83
CA GLY A 34 -9.14 1.32 8.99
C GLY A 34 -8.03 2.38 8.83
N TYR A 35 -8.19 3.32 7.89
CA TYR A 35 -7.18 4.37 7.67
C TYR A 35 -7.08 5.38 8.81
N ALA A 36 -8.20 5.69 9.48
CA ALA A 36 -8.18 6.53 10.68
C ALA A 36 -7.40 5.84 11.82
N MET A 37 -7.53 4.52 11.92
CA MET A 37 -6.77 3.73 12.89
C MET A 37 -5.27 3.80 12.63
N ILE A 38 -4.84 3.62 11.37
CA ILE A 38 -3.43 3.72 10.97
C ILE A 38 -2.84 5.08 11.39
N ALA A 39 -3.58 6.18 11.18
CA ALA A 39 -3.14 7.50 11.63
C ALA A 39 -2.99 7.60 13.16
N LEU A 40 -3.90 7.01 13.94
CA LEU A 40 -3.80 6.97 15.40
C LEU A 40 -2.61 6.13 15.86
N ILE A 41 -2.36 4.99 15.22
CA ILE A 41 -1.23 4.11 15.50
C ILE A 41 0.09 4.84 15.18
N GLN A 42 0.19 5.48 14.01
CA GLN A 42 1.37 6.24 13.60
C GLN A 42 1.67 7.35 14.61
N LYS A 43 0.67 8.13 15.00
CA LYS A 43 0.82 9.19 16.00
C LYS A 43 1.30 8.65 17.36
N GLU A 44 0.74 7.55 17.83
CA GLU A 44 1.05 7.02 19.17
C GLU A 44 2.38 6.25 19.21
N PHE A 45 2.71 5.43 18.20
CA PHE A 45 3.86 4.54 18.22
C PHE A 45 5.08 5.04 17.43
N VAL A 46 4.87 5.86 16.40
CA VAL A 46 5.96 6.48 15.61
C VAL A 46 6.29 7.85 16.20
N ALA A 47 5.35 8.80 16.19
CA ALA A 47 5.63 10.18 16.59
C ALA A 47 5.89 10.34 18.09
N LYS A 48 5.01 9.78 18.94
CA LYS A 48 5.06 10.01 20.39
C LYS A 48 6.00 9.05 21.12
N LYS A 49 5.88 7.74 20.92
CA LYS A 49 6.70 6.74 21.62
C LYS A 49 8.01 6.41 20.91
N LYS A 50 8.10 6.62 19.59
CA LYS A 50 9.27 6.27 18.76
C LYS A 50 9.70 4.80 18.91
N TRP A 51 8.72 3.89 19.03
CA TRP A 51 8.95 2.44 19.13
C TRP A 51 9.06 1.77 17.75
N VAL A 52 8.50 2.41 16.73
CA VAL A 52 8.50 1.98 15.34
C VAL A 52 9.01 3.15 14.50
N GLY A 53 9.92 2.91 13.57
CA GLY A 53 10.38 3.92 12.61
C GLY A 53 9.31 4.23 11.55
N GLU A 54 9.48 5.30 10.77
CA GLU A 54 8.52 5.62 9.70
C GLU A 54 8.52 4.57 8.58
N GLU A 55 9.69 4.17 8.08
CA GLU A 55 9.79 3.13 7.04
C GLU A 55 9.24 1.79 7.53
N GLU A 56 9.61 1.41 8.75
CA GLU A 56 9.14 0.17 9.35
C GLU A 56 7.63 0.18 9.63
N PHE A 57 7.05 1.35 9.91
CA PHE A 57 5.62 1.49 10.02
C PHE A 57 4.93 1.25 8.68
N LEU A 58 5.49 1.75 7.58
CA LEU A 58 4.97 1.48 6.23
C LEU A 58 5.08 -0.01 5.88
N ASP A 59 6.20 -0.65 6.21
CA ASP A 59 6.37 -2.10 6.04
C ASP A 59 5.35 -2.88 6.87
N MET A 60 5.11 -2.47 8.12
CA MET A 60 4.08 -3.04 8.98
C MET A 60 2.70 -2.93 8.34
N VAL A 61 2.33 -1.77 7.77
CA VAL A 61 1.04 -1.59 7.10
C VAL A 61 0.95 -2.52 5.89
N ALA A 62 2.01 -2.63 5.10
CA ALA A 62 2.04 -3.54 3.96
C ALA A 62 1.89 -5.02 4.37
N ILE A 63 2.54 -5.43 5.46
CA ILE A 63 2.40 -6.78 6.02
C ILE A 63 0.96 -6.99 6.54
N ALA A 64 0.41 -6.02 7.25
CA ALA A 64 -0.93 -6.13 7.85
C ALA A 64 -2.05 -6.18 6.80
N GLU A 65 -1.90 -5.47 5.68
CA GLU A 65 -2.81 -5.51 4.52
C GLU A 65 -2.64 -6.76 3.66
N SER A 66 -1.42 -7.31 3.55
CA SER A 66 -1.18 -8.55 2.80
C SER A 66 -1.58 -9.81 3.57
N THR A 67 -1.68 -9.71 4.90
CA THR A 67 -2.15 -10.81 5.76
C THR A 67 -3.69 -10.80 5.81
N PRO A 68 -4.36 -11.94 5.59
CA PRO A 68 -5.82 -11.98 5.69
C PRO A 68 -6.29 -11.64 7.11
N GLY A 69 -7.29 -10.77 7.22
CA GLY A 69 -7.92 -10.42 8.50
C GLY A 69 -8.12 -8.92 8.67
N PRO A 70 -8.69 -8.49 9.82
CA PRO A 70 -8.90 -7.09 10.10
C PRO A 70 -7.57 -6.36 10.30
N LEU A 71 -7.35 -5.30 9.51
CA LEU A 71 -6.14 -4.47 9.57
C LEU A 71 -5.79 -4.04 11.02
N ALA A 72 -6.81 -3.73 11.80
CA ALA A 72 -6.71 -3.35 13.20
C ALA A 72 -6.00 -4.40 14.08
N ILE A 73 -6.45 -5.64 13.94
CA ILE A 73 -5.95 -6.78 14.71
C ILE A 73 -4.54 -7.11 14.26
N ASN A 74 -4.31 -7.17 12.94
CA ASN A 74 -3.00 -7.47 12.37
C ASN A 74 -1.95 -6.43 12.81
N SER A 75 -2.28 -5.14 12.73
CA SER A 75 -1.39 -4.05 13.14
C SER A 75 -1.13 -4.04 14.64
N ALA A 76 -2.16 -4.26 15.47
CA ALA A 76 -2.02 -4.34 16.93
C ALA A 76 -1.16 -5.53 17.36
N THR A 77 -1.35 -6.68 16.70
CA THR A 77 -0.55 -7.89 16.92
C THR A 77 0.92 -7.63 16.60
N TYR A 78 1.22 -7.04 15.44
CA TYR A 78 2.59 -6.79 15.00
C TYR A 78 3.31 -5.82 15.94
N ILE A 79 2.71 -4.66 16.22
CA ILE A 79 3.32 -3.64 17.09
C ILE A 79 3.46 -4.17 18.52
N GLY A 80 2.45 -4.88 19.01
CA GLY A 80 2.49 -5.54 20.30
C GLY A 80 3.63 -6.56 20.38
N TYR A 81 3.79 -7.37 19.34
CA TYR A 81 4.89 -8.34 19.24
C TYR A 81 6.25 -7.65 19.27
N LYS A 82 6.40 -6.57 18.51
CA LYS A 82 7.66 -5.84 18.46
C LYS A 82 8.01 -5.16 19.80
N ALA A 83 7.02 -4.58 20.48
CA ALA A 83 7.24 -3.82 21.70
C ALA A 83 7.37 -4.70 22.96
N GLY A 84 6.70 -5.86 23.01
CA GLY A 84 6.57 -6.70 24.20
C GLY A 84 6.59 -8.21 23.95
N GLY A 85 7.03 -8.66 22.78
CA GLY A 85 7.06 -10.08 22.39
C GLY A 85 5.66 -10.69 22.33
N VAL A 86 5.58 -12.01 22.49
CA VAL A 86 4.32 -12.78 22.41
C VAL A 86 3.25 -12.22 23.36
N TRP A 87 3.63 -11.85 24.59
CA TRP A 87 2.70 -11.25 25.56
C TRP A 87 2.23 -9.86 25.13
N GLY A 88 3.11 -9.06 24.55
CA GLY A 88 2.74 -7.77 23.98
C GLY A 88 1.76 -7.91 22.82
N ALA A 89 1.94 -8.91 21.97
CA ALA A 89 1.05 -9.21 20.85
C ALA A 89 -0.36 -9.60 21.34
N ALA A 90 -0.44 -10.54 22.29
CA ALA A 90 -1.70 -11.00 22.86
C ALA A 90 -2.46 -9.86 23.56
N VAL A 91 -1.80 -9.11 24.43
CA VAL A 91 -2.41 -8.00 25.17
C VAL A 91 -2.89 -6.90 24.23
N SER A 92 -2.07 -6.48 23.26
CA SER A 92 -2.44 -5.43 22.29
C SER A 92 -3.66 -5.81 21.47
N THR A 93 -3.72 -7.08 21.02
CA THR A 93 -4.82 -7.62 20.23
C THR A 93 -6.13 -7.69 21.03
N LEU A 94 -6.07 -8.15 22.27
CA LEU A 94 -7.25 -8.18 23.13
C LEU A 94 -7.75 -6.76 23.44
N CYS A 95 -6.84 -5.86 23.79
CA CYS A 95 -7.20 -4.49 24.15
C CYS A 95 -7.77 -3.67 22.99
N VAL A 96 -7.38 -3.92 21.74
CA VAL A 96 -7.99 -3.24 20.58
C VAL A 96 -9.41 -3.75 20.31
N CYS A 97 -9.71 -5.03 20.60
CA CYS A 97 -11.01 -5.64 20.38
C CYS A 97 -12.03 -5.39 21.50
N ILE A 98 -11.57 -5.28 22.75
CA ILE A 98 -12.42 -5.13 23.94
C ILE A 98 -13.43 -3.96 23.84
N PRO A 99 -13.05 -2.74 23.39
CA PRO A 99 -13.98 -1.62 23.30
C PRO A 99 -15.15 -1.92 22.37
N ALA A 100 -14.86 -2.42 21.17
CA ALA A 100 -15.89 -2.77 20.18
C ALA A 100 -16.78 -3.90 20.68
N PHE A 101 -16.18 -4.94 21.30
CA PHE A 101 -16.93 -6.05 21.88
C PHE A 101 -17.88 -5.58 22.98
N LEU A 102 -17.42 -4.73 23.91
CA LEU A 102 -18.22 -4.22 25.01
C LEU A 102 -19.40 -3.39 24.50
N ILE A 103 -19.17 -2.52 23.51
CA ILE A 103 -20.22 -1.68 22.91
C ILE A 103 -21.28 -2.56 22.24
N ILE A 104 -20.87 -3.53 21.42
CA ILE A 104 -21.79 -4.43 20.72
C ILE A 104 -22.57 -5.28 21.72
N TYR A 105 -21.89 -5.82 22.74
CA TYR A 105 -22.53 -6.59 23.79
C TYR A 105 -23.61 -5.77 24.52
N LEU A 106 -23.31 -4.52 24.87
CA LEU A 106 -24.26 -3.62 25.54
C LEU A 106 -25.47 -3.33 24.64
N ILE A 107 -25.26 -3.08 23.34
CA ILE A 107 -26.35 -2.89 22.37
C ILE A 107 -27.20 -4.15 22.27
N SER A 108 -26.57 -5.32 22.23
CA SER A 108 -27.24 -6.62 22.10
C SER A 108 -28.25 -6.88 23.23
N LEU A 109 -28.00 -6.40 24.45
CA LEU A 109 -28.91 -6.59 25.58
C LEU A 109 -30.28 -5.91 25.39
N PHE A 110 -30.32 -4.82 24.62
CA PHE A 110 -31.54 -4.04 24.38
C PHE A 110 -32.01 -4.14 22.93
N PHE A 111 -31.31 -4.92 22.09
CA PHE A 111 -31.49 -4.93 20.65
C PHE A 111 -32.91 -5.32 20.23
N ASP A 112 -33.51 -6.33 20.88
CA ASP A 112 -34.86 -6.77 20.59
C ASP A 112 -35.91 -5.68 20.88
N ALA A 113 -35.72 -4.90 21.95
CA ALA A 113 -36.60 -3.78 22.29
C ALA A 113 -36.52 -2.66 21.24
N PHE A 114 -35.32 -2.42 20.67
CA PHE A 114 -35.15 -1.46 19.57
C PHE A 114 -35.79 -1.95 18.26
N LEU A 115 -35.74 -3.25 17.97
CA LEU A 115 -36.33 -3.81 16.74
C LEU A 115 -37.86 -3.85 16.74
N GLN A 116 -38.50 -3.85 17.91
CA GLN A 116 -39.96 -3.72 18.02
C GLN A 116 -40.49 -2.36 17.54
N LEU A 117 -39.63 -1.33 17.50
CA LEU A 117 -39.99 -0.03 16.93
C LEU A 117 -39.96 -0.12 15.41
N THR A 118 -41.12 0.00 14.78
CA THR A 118 -41.29 -0.11 13.31
C THR A 118 -40.38 0.87 12.54
N LEU A 119 -40.18 2.08 13.07
CA LEU A 119 -39.29 3.09 12.47
C LEU A 119 -37.83 2.64 12.44
N VAL A 120 -37.35 2.02 13.52
CA VAL A 120 -35.97 1.51 13.63
C VAL A 120 -35.75 0.35 12.66
N ASN A 121 -36.72 -0.57 12.55
CA ASN A 121 -36.65 -1.67 11.58
C ASN A 121 -36.56 -1.16 10.12
N TYR A 122 -37.35 -0.15 9.75
CA TYR A 122 -37.23 0.49 8.43
C TYR A 122 -35.88 1.19 8.24
N ALA A 123 -35.35 1.85 9.26
CA ALA A 123 -34.03 2.46 9.21
C ALA A 123 -32.93 1.41 8.97
N PHE A 124 -32.97 0.25 9.64
CA PHE A 124 -32.02 -0.84 9.40
C PHE A 124 -32.09 -1.39 7.98
N LYS A 125 -33.29 -1.56 7.42
CA LYS A 125 -33.45 -1.92 5.99
C LYS A 125 -32.83 -0.87 5.06
N GLY A 126 -33.03 0.42 5.35
CA GLY A 126 -32.41 1.52 4.61
C GLY A 126 -30.88 1.46 4.67
N ILE A 127 -30.31 1.21 5.85
CA ILE A 127 -28.86 1.05 6.05
C ILE A 127 -28.34 -0.15 5.24
N GLN A 128 -29.04 -1.29 5.25
CA GLN A 128 -28.65 -2.47 4.46
C GLN A 128 -28.56 -2.15 2.97
N VAL A 129 -29.56 -1.46 2.41
CA VAL A 129 -29.56 -1.05 1.00
C VAL A 129 -28.41 -0.08 0.73
N ALA A 130 -28.15 0.88 1.62
CA ALA A 130 -27.04 1.82 1.49
C ALA A 130 -25.68 1.11 1.49
N VAL A 131 -25.48 0.11 2.37
CA VAL A 131 -24.27 -0.70 2.42
C VAL A 131 -24.07 -1.50 1.13
N VAL A 132 -25.12 -2.13 0.61
CA VAL A 132 -25.07 -2.84 -0.68
C VAL A 132 -24.65 -1.88 -1.80
N PHE A 133 -25.24 -0.69 -1.86
CA PHE A 133 -24.86 0.33 -2.84
C PHE A 133 -23.40 0.78 -2.69
N LEU A 134 -22.92 0.99 -1.46
CA LEU A 134 -21.52 1.37 -1.20
C LEU A 134 -20.54 0.28 -1.67
N ILE A 135 -20.85 -0.99 -1.38
CA ILE A 135 -20.03 -2.13 -1.82
C ILE A 135 -20.03 -2.22 -3.35
N LEU A 136 -21.20 -2.10 -3.99
CA LEU A 136 -21.31 -2.10 -5.45
C LEU A 136 -20.54 -0.94 -6.08
N ASN A 137 -20.63 0.27 -5.52
CA ASN A 137 -19.92 1.44 -6.01
C ASN A 137 -18.39 1.28 -5.87
N ALA A 138 -17.92 0.75 -4.73
CA ALA A 138 -16.51 0.43 -4.53
C ALA A 138 -16.03 -0.61 -5.55
N GLY A 139 -16.77 -1.70 -5.72
CA GLY A 139 -16.49 -2.74 -6.72
C GLY A 139 -16.49 -2.20 -8.15
N TRP A 140 -17.44 -1.33 -8.50
CA TRP A 140 -17.51 -0.69 -9.81
C TRP A 140 -16.32 0.24 -10.09
N LYS A 141 -15.90 1.00 -9.07
CA LYS A 141 -14.69 1.85 -9.17
C LYS A 141 -13.44 0.99 -9.38
N MET A 142 -13.30 -0.12 -8.66
CA MET A 142 -12.20 -1.07 -8.86
C MET A 142 -12.22 -1.68 -10.25
N LEU A 143 -13.41 -2.07 -10.74
CA LEU A 143 -13.58 -2.64 -12.08
C LEU A 143 -13.19 -1.66 -13.19
N LYS A 144 -13.51 -0.37 -13.03
CA LYS A 144 -13.11 0.69 -13.98
C LYS A 144 -11.60 0.95 -13.98
N GLN A 145 -10.94 0.82 -12.83
CA GLN A 145 -9.50 1.00 -12.69
C GLN A 145 -8.68 -0.21 -13.18
N MET A 146 -9.30 -1.37 -13.28
CA MET A 146 -8.67 -2.58 -13.79
C MET A 146 -8.24 -2.43 -15.25
N LYS A 147 -7.01 -2.85 -15.58
CA LYS A 147 -6.53 -2.92 -16.97
C LYS A 147 -7.39 -3.91 -17.77
N LYS A 148 -8.02 -3.43 -18.84
CA LYS A 148 -8.93 -4.20 -19.71
C LYS A 148 -8.18 -5.11 -20.69
N ASN A 149 -7.32 -5.96 -20.16
CA ASN A 149 -6.68 -7.03 -20.94
C ASN A 149 -7.68 -8.17 -21.13
N ALA A 150 -7.60 -8.87 -22.27
CA ALA A 150 -8.46 -10.03 -22.56
C ALA A 150 -8.43 -11.07 -21.43
N PHE A 151 -7.24 -11.34 -20.87
CA PHE A 151 -7.07 -12.25 -19.73
C PHE A 151 -7.88 -11.80 -18.49
N ASN A 152 -7.76 -10.53 -18.08
CA ASN A 152 -8.46 -10.00 -16.91
C ASN A 152 -9.98 -10.01 -17.10
N LEU A 153 -10.44 -9.68 -18.31
CA LEU A 153 -11.86 -9.66 -18.64
C LEU A 153 -12.46 -11.07 -18.65
N ILE A 154 -11.78 -12.03 -19.28
CA ILE A 154 -12.19 -13.45 -19.29
C ILE A 154 -12.24 -13.98 -17.86
N LEU A 155 -11.23 -13.69 -17.05
CA LEU A 155 -11.17 -14.16 -15.68
C LEU A 155 -12.29 -13.55 -14.82
N PHE A 156 -12.54 -12.25 -14.95
CA PHE A 156 -13.64 -11.58 -14.25
C PHE A 156 -15.01 -12.14 -14.66
N CYS A 157 -15.29 -12.20 -15.96
CA CYS A 157 -16.56 -12.73 -16.48
C CYS A 157 -16.74 -14.21 -16.15
N GLY A 158 -15.66 -15.00 -16.18
CA GLY A 158 -15.68 -16.42 -15.83
C GLY A 158 -16.01 -16.64 -14.36
N VAL A 159 -15.32 -15.94 -13.43
CA VAL A 159 -15.61 -16.06 -12.00
C VAL A 159 -17.00 -15.53 -11.66
N PHE A 160 -17.39 -14.39 -12.23
CA PHE A 160 -18.72 -13.81 -12.01
C PHE A 160 -19.83 -14.75 -12.53
N GLY A 161 -19.66 -15.30 -13.73
CA GLY A 161 -20.58 -16.27 -14.32
C GLY A 161 -20.67 -17.56 -13.52
N CYS A 162 -19.56 -18.11 -13.05
CA CYS A 162 -19.56 -19.28 -12.17
C CYS A 162 -20.27 -18.98 -10.84
N LEU A 163 -20.02 -17.83 -10.23
CA LEU A 163 -20.64 -17.46 -8.95
C LEU A 163 -22.16 -17.34 -9.07
N VAL A 164 -22.65 -16.69 -10.13
CA VAL A 164 -24.09 -16.60 -10.43
C VAL A 164 -24.67 -17.97 -10.78
N GLY A 165 -23.96 -18.75 -11.62
CA GLY A 165 -24.39 -20.08 -12.03
C GLY A 165 -24.54 -21.03 -10.84
N PHE A 166 -23.51 -21.18 -10.00
CA PHE A 166 -23.58 -22.05 -8.82
C PHE A 166 -24.61 -21.58 -7.79
N SER A 167 -24.86 -20.26 -7.68
CA SER A 167 -25.97 -19.73 -6.88
C SER A 167 -27.34 -20.15 -7.41
N VAL A 168 -27.52 -20.26 -8.74
CA VAL A 168 -28.78 -20.72 -9.35
C VAL A 168 -28.96 -22.24 -9.21
N PHE A 169 -27.87 -23.01 -9.27
CA PHE A 169 -27.90 -24.47 -9.11
C PHE A 169 -27.89 -24.93 -7.63
N ALA A 170 -27.96 -23.99 -6.67
CA ALA A 170 -27.96 -24.26 -5.22
C ALA A 170 -26.80 -25.14 -4.74
N VAL A 171 -25.62 -24.98 -5.37
CA VAL A 171 -24.40 -25.71 -4.97
C VAL A 171 -23.59 -24.83 -4.02
N ASP A 172 -23.44 -25.28 -2.78
CA ASP A 172 -22.68 -24.58 -1.74
C ASP A 172 -21.17 -24.72 -1.94
N PHE A 173 -20.62 -23.97 -2.89
CA PHE A 173 -19.17 -23.87 -3.07
C PHE A 173 -18.61 -22.64 -2.35
N SER A 174 -17.65 -22.85 -1.45
CA SER A 174 -17.08 -21.77 -0.65
C SER A 174 -16.35 -20.74 -1.52
N THR A 175 -16.62 -19.45 -1.26
CA THR A 175 -15.93 -18.31 -1.90
C THR A 175 -14.40 -18.40 -1.80
N LEU A 176 -13.88 -19.05 -0.75
CA LEU A 176 -12.45 -19.26 -0.54
C LEU A 176 -11.79 -20.00 -1.71
N PHE A 177 -12.45 -21.01 -2.26
CA PHE A 177 -11.90 -21.78 -3.37
C PHE A 177 -11.81 -20.97 -4.66
N TYR A 178 -12.77 -20.08 -4.94
CA TYR A 178 -12.68 -19.18 -6.11
C TYR A 178 -11.46 -18.25 -5.99
N ILE A 179 -11.21 -17.72 -4.80
CA ILE A 179 -10.05 -16.86 -4.54
C ILE A 179 -8.75 -17.63 -4.77
N LEU A 180 -8.65 -18.85 -4.22
CA LEU A 180 -7.46 -19.70 -4.38
C LEU A 180 -7.21 -20.09 -5.85
N ILE A 181 -8.25 -20.52 -6.57
CA ILE A 181 -8.14 -20.91 -7.99
C ILE A 181 -7.76 -19.71 -8.85
N CYS A 182 -8.41 -18.57 -8.66
CA CYS A 182 -8.09 -17.33 -9.37
C CYS A 182 -6.65 -16.89 -9.11
N GLY A 183 -6.21 -16.93 -7.84
CA GLY A 183 -4.84 -16.63 -7.45
C GLY A 183 -3.82 -17.56 -8.09
N ALA A 184 -4.08 -18.87 -8.08
CA ALA A 184 -3.23 -19.88 -8.70
C ALA A 184 -3.15 -19.72 -10.24
N CYS A 185 -4.29 -19.50 -10.91
CA CYS A 185 -4.34 -19.23 -12.34
C CYS A 185 -3.57 -17.95 -12.70
N GLY A 186 -3.75 -16.86 -11.93
CA GLY A 186 -3.01 -15.62 -12.11
C GLY A 186 -1.50 -15.80 -11.95
N LEU A 187 -1.07 -16.57 -10.94
CA LEU A 187 0.34 -16.88 -10.71
C LEU A 187 0.95 -17.73 -11.83
N ALA A 188 0.24 -18.76 -12.29
CA ALA A 188 0.69 -19.62 -13.38
C ALA A 188 0.91 -18.82 -14.68
N VAL A 189 -0.01 -17.90 -15.01
CA VAL A 189 0.13 -17.02 -16.18
C VAL A 189 1.30 -16.03 -16.00
N TYR A 190 1.47 -15.46 -14.80
CA TYR A 190 2.61 -14.59 -14.53
C TYR A 190 3.95 -15.31 -14.71
N LEU A 191 4.07 -16.55 -14.21
CA LEU A 191 5.27 -17.36 -14.35
C LEU A 191 5.60 -17.70 -15.80
N THR A 192 4.60 -18.08 -16.61
CA THR A 192 4.82 -18.39 -18.04
C THR A 192 5.28 -17.17 -18.83
N VAL A 193 4.70 -16.00 -18.57
CA VAL A 193 5.13 -14.73 -19.18
C VAL A 193 6.53 -14.31 -18.72
N LEU A 194 6.85 -14.49 -17.42
CA LEU A 194 8.18 -14.20 -16.87
C LEU A 194 9.26 -15.07 -17.52
N VAL A 195 8.98 -16.36 -17.69
CA VAL A 195 9.88 -17.31 -18.37
C VAL A 195 10.05 -16.95 -19.84
N ALA A 196 8.98 -16.61 -20.55
CA ALA A 196 9.06 -16.18 -21.96
C ALA A 196 9.90 -14.90 -22.13
N LYS A 197 9.76 -13.92 -21.22
CA LYS A 197 10.53 -12.67 -21.26
C LYS A 197 12.01 -12.92 -20.96
N ARG A 198 12.33 -13.80 -20.00
CA ARG A 198 13.71 -14.22 -19.70
C ARG A 198 14.35 -15.00 -20.87
N ARG A 199 13.58 -15.82 -21.58
CA ARG A 199 14.06 -16.51 -22.80
C ARG A 199 14.41 -15.50 -23.89
N LYS A 200 13.54 -14.53 -24.15
CA LYS A 200 13.77 -13.49 -25.17
C LYS A 200 15.02 -12.64 -24.89
N ALA A 201 15.22 -12.23 -23.62
CA ALA A 201 16.40 -11.49 -23.19
C ALA A 201 17.70 -12.32 -23.21
N ARG A 202 17.62 -13.65 -23.16
CA ARG A 202 18.78 -14.55 -23.31
C ARG A 202 19.13 -14.80 -24.79
N SER A 203 18.21 -14.58 -25.72
CA SER A 203 18.39 -14.79 -27.16
C SER A 203 18.78 -13.53 -27.97
N GLU A 204 18.97 -12.37 -27.34
CA GLU A 204 19.69 -11.22 -27.93
C GLU A 204 21.15 -11.22 -27.43
N PRO A 205 22.07 -12.01 -28.02
CA PRO A 205 23.50 -11.80 -27.81
C PRO A 205 23.93 -10.54 -28.57
N THR A 206 24.55 -9.62 -27.83
CA THR A 206 25.46 -8.54 -28.25
C THR A 206 25.84 -8.51 -29.75
N MET A 207 24.98 -7.93 -30.60
CA MET A 207 25.31 -7.52 -31.98
C MET A 207 25.63 -6.02 -32.06
N GLN A 208 26.15 -5.42 -30.98
CA GLN A 208 26.69 -4.05 -30.97
C GLN A 208 28.18 -3.99 -30.62
N GLY A 209 28.83 -5.14 -30.36
CA GLY A 209 30.26 -5.21 -30.04
C GLY A 209 31.20 -5.36 -31.24
N ASN A 210 30.71 -5.79 -32.40
CA ASN A 210 31.55 -6.08 -33.58
C ASN A 210 31.35 -5.14 -34.78
N ALA A 211 30.43 -4.17 -34.70
CA ALA A 211 30.35 -3.12 -35.71
C ALA A 211 31.51 -2.10 -35.59
N ALA A 212 32.08 -1.93 -34.39
CA ALA A 212 33.18 -1.01 -34.13
C ALA A 212 34.59 -1.54 -34.51
N LEU A 213 34.70 -2.80 -34.98
CA LEU A 213 35.98 -3.41 -35.38
C LEU A 213 36.11 -3.66 -36.89
N SER A 214 35.07 -3.43 -37.70
CA SER A 214 35.15 -3.60 -39.16
C SER A 214 35.41 -2.29 -39.93
N GLU A 215 35.28 -1.13 -39.29
CA GLU A 215 35.43 0.18 -39.93
C GLU A 215 36.86 0.77 -39.77
N LYS A 216 37.72 0.16 -38.94
CA LYS A 216 39.02 0.73 -38.56
C LYS A 216 40.25 0.04 -39.18
N THR A 217 40.07 -0.81 -40.19
CA THR A 217 41.17 -1.59 -40.80
C THR A 217 41.17 -1.59 -42.33
N LYS A 218 40.35 -0.76 -42.97
CA LYS A 218 40.50 -0.49 -44.40
C LYS A 218 40.81 0.99 -44.59
N ASP A 219 41.97 1.23 -45.19
CA ASP A 219 42.35 2.44 -45.92
C ASP A 219 43.08 3.55 -45.14
N VAL A 220 44.40 3.38 -45.06
CA VAL A 220 45.41 4.45 -45.11
C VAL A 220 46.50 3.95 -46.08
N PRO A 221 47.14 4.76 -46.95
CA PRO A 221 46.76 6.03 -47.58
C PRO A 221 46.99 6.04 -49.11
N GLU A 222 46.39 6.99 -49.84
CA GLU A 222 47.01 7.50 -51.07
C GLU A 222 46.76 9.02 -51.21
N LYS A 223 47.85 9.76 -51.38
CA LYS A 223 47.87 11.22 -51.60
C LYS A 223 47.19 11.56 -52.93
N THR A 224 46.69 12.79 -53.08
CA THR A 224 47.06 13.75 -54.14
C THR A 224 46.12 14.98 -54.13
N GLU A 225 46.74 16.12 -53.81
CA GLU A 225 46.62 17.48 -54.38
C GLU A 225 45.29 18.22 -54.63
N GLN A 226 45.45 19.54 -54.43
CA GLN A 226 44.73 20.72 -54.94
C GLN A 226 43.43 21.14 -54.25
N ASN A 227 43.10 22.42 -54.04
CA ASN A 227 43.79 23.71 -53.88
C ASN A 227 42.65 24.72 -53.67
N GLY A 228 42.89 25.78 -52.89
CA GLY A 228 42.09 27.01 -52.86
C GLY A 228 40.86 26.96 -51.94
N SER A 229 40.59 27.94 -51.08
CA SER A 229 41.15 29.28 -50.96
C SER A 229 40.51 29.97 -49.74
N VAL A 230 41.33 30.75 -49.02
CA VAL A 230 41.01 32.05 -48.37
C VAL A 230 40.16 31.92 -47.09
N GLU A 231 40.79 32.03 -45.90
CA GLU A 231 40.95 33.27 -45.08
C GLU A 231 39.59 33.72 -44.48
N GLU A 232 39.44 34.11 -43.23
CA GLU A 232 40.35 34.76 -42.30
C GLU A 232 39.73 34.68 -40.87
N GLU A 233 40.60 34.61 -39.86
CA GLU A 233 40.59 35.32 -38.57
C GLU A 233 39.26 35.82 -37.95
N THR A 234 39.04 35.84 -36.63
CA THR A 234 39.91 35.96 -35.43
C THR A 234 38.99 35.66 -34.23
N ASP A 235 39.41 34.89 -33.21
CA ASP A 235 40.11 35.37 -31.99
C ASP A 235 39.28 36.45 -31.23
N ALA A 236 39.12 36.50 -29.91
CA ALA A 236 39.66 35.78 -28.78
C ALA A 236 38.92 36.31 -27.54
N SER A 237 38.89 35.48 -26.50
CA SER A 237 39.29 35.85 -25.14
C SER A 237 38.41 36.75 -24.25
N ARG A 238 38.47 36.32 -22.97
CA ARG A 238 38.38 37.04 -21.69
C ARG A 238 36.96 37.31 -21.17
N GLN A 239 36.52 36.56 -20.15
CA GLN A 239 36.85 36.75 -18.72
C GLN A 239 36.59 38.18 -18.23
N GLY A 240 35.63 38.29 -17.31
CA GLY A 240 35.45 39.48 -16.47
C GLY A 240 34.06 39.57 -15.85
N GLU A 241 33.80 38.84 -14.75
CA GLU A 241 33.00 39.40 -13.65
C GLU A 241 33.86 40.48 -12.92
N PRO A 242 33.35 41.41 -12.07
CA PRO A 242 32.09 41.34 -11.30
C PRO A 242 31.30 42.66 -11.06
N GLN A 243 30.09 42.49 -10.49
CA GLN A 243 29.36 43.34 -9.51
C GLN A 243 29.01 44.82 -9.78
N LYS A 244 27.70 45.10 -9.81
CA LYS A 244 26.90 46.04 -8.97
C LYS A 244 25.49 46.07 -9.61
N GLY A 245 24.37 45.88 -8.93
CA GLY A 245 24.00 46.40 -7.63
C GLY A 245 23.07 47.59 -7.85
N GLU A 246 21.77 47.37 -8.00
CA GLU A 246 20.76 48.39 -7.69
C GLU A 246 19.38 47.78 -7.45
N ARG A 247 18.67 48.42 -6.53
CA ARG A 247 17.54 47.90 -5.77
C ARG A 247 16.32 48.75 -6.14
N THR A 248 15.18 48.10 -6.40
CA THR A 248 13.78 48.55 -6.20
C THR A 248 13.23 49.71 -7.06
N PRO A 249 11.91 50.01 -7.04
CA PRO A 249 10.70 49.17 -6.91
C PRO A 249 9.55 49.62 -7.86
N GLU A 250 8.48 48.82 -8.03
CA GLU A 250 7.07 49.25 -8.21
C GLU A 250 6.21 47.96 -8.29
N LYS A 251 5.31 47.65 -7.34
CA LYS A 251 3.91 48.13 -7.20
C LYS A 251 3.14 48.04 -8.54
N GLU A 252 1.95 47.46 -8.67
CA GLU A 252 0.76 47.58 -7.83
C GLU A 252 -0.39 46.69 -8.37
N GLY A 253 -1.44 46.47 -7.56
CA GLY A 253 -2.80 46.06 -7.94
C GLY A 253 -3.07 44.55 -7.91
N GLU A 254 -3.78 43.92 -6.95
CA GLU A 254 -4.88 44.29 -6.04
C GLU A 254 -6.29 44.37 -6.69
N SER A 255 -7.27 43.89 -5.91
CA SER A 255 -8.73 43.77 -6.13
C SER A 255 -9.21 42.63 -7.03
N LYS A 256 -10.21 41.84 -6.64
CA LYS A 256 -11.07 41.80 -5.45
C LYS A 256 -11.82 40.47 -5.44
#